data_AF-A0A2V6ZAF1-F1
#
_entry.id   AF-A0A2V6ZAF1-F1
#
_cell.length_a   1.000
_cell.length_b   1.000
_cell.length_c   1.000
_cell.angle_alpha   90.00
_cell.angle_beta   90.00
_cell.angle_gamma   90.00
#
_symmetry.space_group_name_H-M   'P 1'
#
loop_
_entity.id
_entity.type
_entity.pdbx_description
1 polymer ?
#
loop_
_entity_poly.entity_id
_entity_poly.type
_entity_poly.pdbx_seq_one_letter_code
_entity_poly.pdbx_strand_id
1 'polypeptide(L)'
;MHDPRDVLTSARLELERFPVVLDALLKNLDGDAWRARPALAEWAPVEIVCHLRDEEVEDFGARIRVILDGGACFAPIDPERWATERRYLDDDGPRALAAFRERRAASLSSLVAIA
;
A
#
# COMPACT_ATOMS: atom_id res chain seq x y z
N MET A 1 -7.21 -1.45 27.91
CA MET A 1 -7.61 -1.64 26.50
C MET A 1 -8.03 -0.29 25.97
N HIS A 2 -7.50 0.15 24.83
CA HIS A 2 -8.02 1.35 24.16
C HIS A 2 -9.44 1.07 23.65
N ASP A 3 -10.29 2.10 23.62
CA ASP A 3 -11.59 2.02 22.96
C ASP A 3 -11.32 1.63 21.48
N PRO A 4 -11.99 0.61 20.92
CA PRO A 4 -11.86 0.25 19.51
C PRO A 4 -12.04 1.45 18.56
N ARG A 5 -12.86 2.44 18.93
CA ARG A 5 -13.04 3.68 18.16
C ARG A 5 -11.79 4.55 18.16
N ASP A 6 -11.04 4.57 19.25
CA ASP A 6 -9.76 5.28 19.34
C ASP A 6 -8.71 4.62 18.42
N VAL A 7 -8.73 3.29 18.32
CA VAL A 7 -7.82 2.54 17.45
C VAL A 7 -8.13 2.81 15.97
N LEU A 8 -9.40 2.72 15.56
CA LEU A 8 -9.79 3.00 14.17
C LEU A 8 -9.51 4.46 13.78
N THR A 9 -9.80 5.40 14.68
CA THR A 9 -9.51 6.82 14.45
C THR A 9 -8.01 7.05 14.28
N SER A 10 -7.19 6.50 15.19
CA SER A 10 -5.73 6.63 15.12
C SER A 10 -5.17 5.99 13.84
N ALA A 11 -5.64 4.79 13.49
CA ALA A 11 -5.22 4.11 12.26
C ALA A 11 -5.54 4.94 11.01
N ARG A 12 -6.71 5.56 10.94
CA ARG A 12 -7.10 6.42 9.82
C ARG A 12 -6.19 7.64 9.68
N LEU A 13 -5.85 8.31 10.78
CA LEU A 13 -4.93 9.45 10.77
C LEU A 13 -3.54 9.05 10.25
N GLU A 14 -3.03 7.90 10.67
CA GLU A 14 -1.74 7.38 10.21
C GLU A 14 -1.78 7.01 8.72
N LEU A 15 -2.85 6.32 8.27
CA LEU A 15 -3.06 5.96 6.88
C LEU A 15 -3.21 7.19 5.96
N GLU A 16 -3.82 8.27 6.44
CA GLU A 16 -3.95 9.54 5.72
C GLU A 16 -2.61 10.29 5.63
N ARG A 17 -1.80 10.27 6.69
CA ARG A 17 -0.49 10.93 6.71
C ARG A 17 0.53 10.23 5.80
N PHE A 18 0.46 8.91 5.69
CA PHE A 18 1.52 8.12 5.07
C PHE A 18 1.87 8.50 3.62
N PRO A 19 0.92 8.71 2.68
CA PRO A 19 1.26 9.09 1.31
C PRO A 19 2.05 10.40 1.21
N VAL A 20 1.80 11.37 2.09
CA VAL A 20 2.53 12.64 2.14
C VAL A 20 4.00 12.41 2.54
N VAL A 21 4.24 11.54 3.52
CA VAL A 21 5.60 11.17 3.93
C VAL A 21 6.31 10.43 2.80
N LEU A 22 5.62 9.49 2.15
CA LEU A 22 6.16 8.73 1.03
C LEU A 22 6.54 9.63 -0.15
N ASP A 23 5.68 10.59 -0.51
CA ASP A 23 5.97 11.61 -1.52
C ASP A 23 7.23 12.40 -1.18
N ALA A 24 7.36 12.85 0.08
CA ALA A 24 8.52 13.63 0.52
C ALA A 24 9.84 12.84 0.42
N LEU A 25 9.80 11.52 0.66
CA LEU A 25 10.95 10.63 0.54
C LEU A 25 11.35 10.37 -0.92
N LEU A 26 10.38 10.32 -1.84
CA LEU A 26 10.60 9.89 -3.22
C LEU A 26 10.74 11.04 -4.23
N LYS A 27 10.35 12.27 -3.88
CA LYS A 27 10.23 13.42 -4.81
C LYS A 27 11.48 13.78 -5.61
N ASN A 28 12.67 13.43 -5.15
CA ASN A 28 13.95 13.81 -5.78
C ASN A 28 14.67 12.62 -6.44
N LEU A 29 14.05 11.45 -6.52
CA LEU A 29 14.64 10.30 -7.19
C LEU A 29 14.56 10.47 -8.71
N ASP A 30 15.69 10.26 -9.39
CA ASP A 30 15.74 10.11 -10.83
C ASP A 30 15.42 8.67 -11.26
N GLY A 31 15.40 8.43 -12.57
CA GLY A 31 15.00 7.14 -13.14
C GLY A 31 15.88 5.95 -12.71
N ASP A 32 17.17 6.19 -12.44
CA ASP A 32 18.10 5.16 -11.98
C ASP A 32 17.90 4.91 -10.48
N ALA A 33 17.75 5.96 -9.68
CA ALA A 33 17.52 5.84 -8.25
C ALA A 33 16.19 5.15 -7.92
N TRP A 34 15.14 5.35 -8.74
CA TRP A 34 13.87 4.61 -8.61
C TRP A 34 14.02 3.08 -8.76
N ARG A 35 15.02 2.64 -9.51
CA ARG A 35 15.28 1.23 -9.85
C ARG A 35 16.49 0.64 -9.12
N ALA A 36 17.19 1.45 -8.35
CA ALA A 36 18.36 1.02 -7.60
C ALA A 36 17.94 0.15 -6.41
N ARG A 37 18.28 -1.13 -6.47
CA ARG A 37 18.20 -2.01 -5.29
C ARG A 37 19.43 -1.78 -4.40
N PRO A 38 19.25 -1.57 -3.09
CA PRO A 38 20.38 -1.38 -2.18
C PRO A 38 21.23 -2.66 -2.02
N ALA A 39 20.61 -3.83 -2.12
CA ALA A 39 21.26 -5.14 -2.21
C ALA A 39 20.46 -6.10 -3.08
N LEU A 40 21.07 -7.23 -3.48
CA LEU A 40 20.45 -8.20 -4.38
C LEU A 40 19.09 -8.74 -3.88
N ALA A 41 18.96 -8.90 -2.57
CA ALA A 41 17.76 -9.42 -1.90
C ALA A 41 16.80 -8.32 -1.41
N GLU A 42 17.07 -7.05 -1.72
CA GLU A 42 16.24 -5.92 -1.32
C GLU A 42 15.50 -5.34 -2.52
N TRP A 43 14.35 -4.73 -2.25
CA TRP A 43 13.52 -4.10 -3.26
C TRP A 43 13.98 -2.69 -3.58
N ALA A 44 13.85 -2.30 -4.86
CA ALA A 44 14.02 -0.93 -5.30
C ALA A 44 12.81 -0.07 -4.87
N PRO A 45 12.94 1.27 -4.83
CA PRO A 45 11.81 2.16 -4.52
C PRO A 45 10.56 1.92 -5.37
N VAL A 46 10.71 1.65 -6.68
CA VAL A 46 9.57 1.35 -7.55
C VAL A 46 8.84 0.06 -7.13
N GLU A 47 9.59 -0.94 -6.67
CA GLU A 47 9.05 -2.22 -6.24
C GLU A 47 8.25 -2.08 -4.94
N ILE A 48 8.78 -1.29 -3.99
CA ILE A 48 8.08 -0.95 -2.75
C ILE A 48 6.77 -0.22 -3.05
N VAL A 49 6.78 0.77 -3.95
CA VAL A 49 5.58 1.52 -4.31
C VAL A 49 4.54 0.65 -5.02
N CYS A 50 4.95 -0.20 -5.96
CA CYS A 50 4.04 -1.14 -6.63
C CYS A 50 3.44 -2.15 -5.64
N HIS A 51 4.21 -2.62 -4.67
CA HIS A 51 3.72 -3.47 -3.61
C HIS A 51 2.66 -2.77 -2.76
N LEU A 52 2.93 -1.56 -2.26
CA LEU A 52 1.97 -0.77 -1.49
C LEU A 52 0.68 -0.50 -2.28
N ARG A 53 0.82 -0.18 -3.57
CA ARG A 53 -0.31 0.03 -4.50
C ARG A 53 -1.20 -1.21 -4.54
N ASP A 54 -0.62 -2.40 -4.69
CA ASP A 54 -1.36 -3.64 -4.91
C ASP A 54 -1.94 -4.21 -3.61
N GLU A 55 -1.21 -4.14 -2.49
CA GLU A 55 -1.71 -4.58 -1.18
C GLU A 55 -2.90 -3.77 -0.68
N GLU A 56 -2.98 -2.47 -1.01
CA GLU A 56 -4.12 -1.62 -0.66
C GLU A 56 -5.46 -2.25 -1.11
N VAL A 57 -5.45 -3.00 -2.23
CA VAL A 57 -6.65 -3.62 -2.82
C VAL A 57 -6.69 -5.13 -2.57
N GLU A 58 -5.58 -5.82 -2.84
CA GLU A 58 -5.54 -7.27 -2.91
C GLU A 58 -5.23 -7.94 -1.56
N ASP A 59 -4.67 -7.20 -0.61
CA ASP A 59 -4.47 -7.68 0.76
C ASP A 59 -5.37 -6.95 1.75
N PHE A 60 -5.02 -5.72 2.14
CA PHE A 60 -5.71 -4.99 3.21
C PHE A 60 -7.19 -4.75 2.88
N GLY A 61 -7.48 -4.18 1.69
CA GLY A 61 -8.85 -3.93 1.26
C GLY A 61 -9.68 -5.22 1.13
N ALA A 62 -9.08 -6.30 0.60
CA ALA A 62 -9.74 -7.59 0.48
C ALA A 62 -10.07 -8.20 1.86
N ARG A 63 -9.14 -8.16 2.81
CA ARG A 63 -9.35 -8.68 4.16
C ARG A 63 -10.37 -7.89 4.95
N ILE A 64 -10.36 -6.55 4.83
CA ILE A 64 -11.37 -5.69 5.47
C ILE A 64 -12.78 -6.08 4.98
N ARG A 65 -12.96 -6.29 3.67
CA ARG A 65 -14.26 -6.76 3.14
C ARG A 65 -14.67 -8.10 3.74
N VAL A 66 -13.78 -9.09 3.77
CA VAL A 66 -14.06 -10.40 4.38
C VAL A 66 -14.51 -10.25 5.84
N ILE A 67 -13.84 -9.41 6.63
CA ILE A 67 -14.19 -9.17 8.03
C ILE A 67 -15.58 -8.54 8.16
N LEU A 68 -15.87 -7.52 7.35
CA LEU A 68 -17.17 -6.83 7.36
C LEU A 68 -18.32 -7.75 6.93
N ASP A 69 -18.05 -8.69 6.04
CA ASP A 69 -19.01 -9.72 5.59
C ASP A 69 -19.16 -10.88 6.59
N GLY A 70 -18.48 -10.83 7.75
CA GLY A 70 -18.53 -11.87 8.79
C GLY A 70 -17.73 -13.13 8.44
N GLY A 71 -16.85 -13.05 7.44
CA GLY A 71 -15.95 -14.14 7.05
C GLY A 71 -14.72 -14.26 7.95
N ALA A 72 -14.10 -15.44 7.94
CA ALA A 72 -12.88 -15.75 8.70
C ALA A 72 -11.74 -16.31 7.83
N CYS A 73 -11.97 -16.47 6.53
CA CYS A 73 -11.00 -17.03 5.59
C CYS A 73 -10.45 -15.92 4.69
N PHE A 74 -9.14 -15.72 4.73
CA PHE A 74 -8.45 -14.75 3.89
C PHE A 74 -7.78 -15.45 2.71
N ALA A 75 -7.85 -14.84 1.53
CA ALA A 75 -7.09 -15.32 0.38
C ALA A 75 -5.58 -15.17 0.69
N PRO A 76 -4.76 -16.19 0.38
CA PRO A 76 -3.31 -16.06 0.53
C PRO A 76 -2.76 -15.07 -0.50
N ILE A 77 -1.70 -14.36 -0.12
CA ILE A 77 -0.94 -13.47 -0.98
C ILE A 77 0.51 -13.95 -1.10
N ASP A 78 1.19 -13.56 -2.18
CA ASP A 78 2.61 -13.83 -2.38
C ASP A 78 3.30 -12.58 -2.98
N PRO A 79 3.69 -11.62 -2.13
CA PRO A 79 4.23 -10.33 -2.58
C PRO A 79 5.54 -10.46 -3.38
N GLU A 80 6.42 -11.38 -2.99
CA GLU A 80 7.69 -11.62 -3.68
C GLU A 80 7.45 -12.16 -5.09
N ARG A 81 6.51 -13.08 -5.22
CA ARG A 81 6.08 -13.58 -6.53
C ARG A 81 5.41 -12.49 -7.36
N TRP A 82 4.55 -11.66 -6.76
CA TRP A 82 3.92 -10.54 -7.46
C TRP A 82 4.94 -9.56 -8.01
N ALA A 83 5.97 -9.20 -7.22
CA ALA A 83 7.02 -8.29 -7.66
C ALA A 83 7.71 -8.78 -8.93
N THR A 84 7.96 -10.10 -9.01
CA THR A 84 8.58 -10.74 -10.17
C THR A 84 7.61 -10.89 -11.35
N GLU A 85 6.43 -11.49 -11.14
CA GLU A 85 5.47 -11.80 -12.22
C GLU A 85 4.86 -10.55 -12.84
N ARG A 86 4.63 -9.51 -12.03
CA ARG A 86 4.08 -8.22 -12.48
C ARG A 86 5.17 -7.25 -12.92
N ARG A 87 6.44 -7.67 -12.84
CA ARG A 87 7.63 -6.91 -13.28
C ARG A 87 7.70 -5.53 -12.63
N TYR A 88 7.58 -5.46 -11.29
CA TYR A 88 7.55 -4.18 -10.59
C TYR A 88 8.76 -3.30 -10.88
N LEU A 89 9.95 -3.88 -11.02
CA LEU A 89 11.18 -3.14 -11.33
C LEU A 89 11.11 -2.35 -12.65
N ASP A 90 10.29 -2.82 -13.60
CA ASP A 90 10.12 -2.22 -14.92
C ASP A 90 8.96 -1.21 -14.98
N ASP A 91 8.17 -1.07 -13.90
CA ASP A 91 7.03 -0.15 -13.87
C ASP A 91 7.49 1.33 -13.78
N ASP A 92 6.55 2.24 -13.92
CA ASP A 92 6.74 3.66 -13.69
C ASP A 92 6.40 4.01 -12.23
N GLY A 93 7.44 4.27 -11.43
CA GLY A 93 7.33 4.58 -10.00
C GLY A 93 6.40 5.76 -9.69
N PRO A 94 6.54 6.92 -10.36
CA PRO A 94 5.63 8.05 -10.16
C PRO A 94 4.16 7.72 -10.44
N ARG A 95 3.86 6.97 -11.50
CA ARG A 95 2.51 6.50 -11.82
C ARG A 95 2.00 5.49 -10.80
N ALA A 96 2.83 4.55 -10.36
CA ALA A 96 2.46 3.60 -9.30
C ALA A 96 2.15 4.32 -7.98
N LEU A 97 2.91 5.36 -7.64
CA LEU A 97 2.69 6.20 -6.47
C LEU A 97 1.38 6.98 -6.57
N ALA A 98 1.06 7.51 -7.76
CA ALA A 98 -0.23 8.16 -8.01
C ALA A 98 -1.41 7.20 -7.82
N ALA A 99 -1.30 5.98 -8.36
CA ALA A 99 -2.32 4.94 -8.19
C ALA A 99 -2.46 4.50 -6.73
N PHE A 100 -1.35 4.39 -5.99
CA PHE A 100 -1.38 4.12 -4.56
C PHE A 100 -2.14 5.22 -3.79
N ARG A 101 -1.87 6.50 -4.06
CA ARG A 101 -2.58 7.63 -3.44
C ARG A 101 -4.09 7.57 -3.69
N GLU A 102 -4.50 7.30 -4.92
CA GLU A 102 -5.91 7.17 -5.29
C GLU A 102 -6.58 6.02 -4.51
N ARG A 103 -5.94 4.84 -4.48
CA ARG A 103 -6.44 3.68 -3.74
C ARG A 103 -6.52 3.96 -2.23
N ARG A 104 -5.52 4.64 -1.66
CA ARG A 104 -5.52 5.04 -0.24
C ARG A 104 -6.67 5.99 0.09
N ALA A 105 -6.93 6.97 -0.76
CA ALA A 105 -8.06 7.89 -0.58
C ALA A 105 -9.41 7.16 -0.63
N ALA A 106 -9.54 6.18 -1.53
CA ALA A 106 -10.72 5.31 -1.59
C ALA A 106 -10.86 4.45 -0.31
N SER A 107 -9.78 3.80 0.15
CA SER A 107 -9.78 3.03 1.40
C SER A 107 -10.20 3.88 2.60
N LEU A 108 -9.62 5.08 2.76
CA LEU A 108 -9.97 5.99 3.85
C LEU A 108 -11.45 6.38 3.79
N SER A 109 -11.98 6.66 2.59
CA SER A 109 -13.40 6.96 2.39
C SER A 109 -14.30 5.80 2.82
N SER A 110 -13.92 4.55 2.48
CA SER A 110 -14.64 3.36 2.94
C SER A 110 -14.55 3.15 4.45
N LEU A 111 -13.38 3.37 5.05
CA LEU A 111 -13.18 3.27 6.51
C LEU A 111 -13.95 4.34 7.29
N VAL A 112 -14.27 5.49 6.67
CA VAL A 112 -15.16 6.50 7.26
C VAL A 112 -16.59 5.98 7.43
N ALA A 113 -17.03 5.13 6.51
CA ALA A 113 -18.39 4.58 6.50
C ALA A 113 -18.60 3.43 7.49
N ILE A 114 -17.54 2.93 8.13
CA ILE A 114 -17.60 1.88 9.15
C ILE A 114 -17.88 2.54 10.50
N ALA A 115 -19.03 2.21 11.11
CA ALA A 115 -19.55 2.80 12.35
C ALA A 115 -19.18 1.99 13.62
#